data_AF-A0A4R6SHZ1-F1
#
_entry.id   AF-A0A4R6SHZ1-F1
#
_cell.length_a   1.000
_cell.length_b   1.000
_cell.length_c   1.000
_cell.angle_alpha   90.00
_cell.angle_beta   90.00
_cell.angle_gamma   90.00
#
_symmetry.space_group_name_H-M   'P 1'
#
loop_
_entity.id
_entity.type
_entity.pdbx_description
1 polymer ?
#
loop_
_entity_poly.entity_id
_entity_poly.type
_entity_poly.pdbx_seq_one_letter_code
_entity_poly.pdbx_strand_id
1 'polypeptide(L)' 'MVEDDGPLVKTMSALDGLAAAVRDDQPSQYREALARARSLGCTAEQIIDAYQWGQRLRWRSEPVSFDQEGRTDGD' A
#
# COMPACT_ATOMS: atom_id res chain seq x y z
N MET A 1 22.37 -21.09 2.36
CA MET A 1 22.40 -19.77 3.02
C MET A 1 21.00 -19.22 2.83
N VAL A 2 20.22 -19.08 3.89
CA VAL A 2 18.90 -18.45 3.76
C VAL A 2 19.21 -16.98 3.54
N GLU A 3 18.95 -16.48 2.34
CA GLU A 3 18.93 -15.05 2.07
C GLU A 3 17.86 -14.49 3.00
N ASP A 4 18.30 -13.96 4.14
CA ASP A 4 17.45 -13.15 4.99
C ASP A 4 17.17 -11.92 4.15
N ASP A 5 16.09 -11.96 3.37
CA ASP A 5 15.50 -10.79 2.75
C ASP A 5 15.30 -9.80 3.89
N GLY A 6 16.25 -8.88 3.99
CA GLY A 6 16.45 -8.08 5.18
C GLY A 6 15.21 -7.25 5.49
N PRO A 7 15.15 -6.64 6.68
CA PRO A 7 14.02 -5.79 7.09
C PRO A 7 13.65 -4.71 6.05
N LEU A 8 14.62 -4.29 5.24
CA LEU A 8 14.43 -3.37 4.13
C LEU A 8 13.58 -3.96 2.98
N VAL A 9 13.86 -5.19 2.53
CA VAL A 9 13.16 -5.78 1.38
C VAL A 9 11.69 -6.07 1.72
N LYS A 10 11.43 -6.54 2.94
CA LYS A 10 10.06 -6.74 3.44
C LYS A 10 9.29 -5.43 3.51
N THR A 11 9.95 -4.36 3.94
CA THR A 11 9.39 -3.00 3.97
C THR A 11 9.05 -2.52 2.56
N MET A 12 10.01 -2.60 1.62
CA MET A 12 9.79 -2.21 0.23
C MET A 12 8.66 -3.00 -0.41
N SER A 13 8.63 -4.32 -0.22
CA SER A 13 7.56 -5.17 -0.76
C SER A 13 6.18 -4.81 -0.20
N ALA A 14 6.08 -4.42 1.09
CA ALA A 14 4.83 -3.96 1.66
C ALA A 14 4.37 -2.61 1.07
N LEU A 15 5.31 -1.66 0.86
CA LEU A 15 5.03 -0.37 0.25
C LEU A 15 4.66 -0.49 -1.24
N ASP A 16 5.35 -1.34 -2.00
CA ASP A 16 5.00 -1.67 -3.38
C ASP A 16 3.61 -2.32 -3.46
N GLY A 17 3.28 -3.20 -2.50
CA GLY A 17 1.95 -3.79 -2.37
C GLY A 17 0.85 -2.74 -2.14
N LEU A 18 1.10 -1.73 -1.31
CA LEU A 18 0.18 -0.60 -1.12
C LEU A 18 -0.04 0.15 -2.44
N ALA A 19 1.05 0.52 -3.12
CA ALA A 19 0.96 1.27 -4.38
C ALA A 19 0.25 0.48 -5.48
N ALA A 20 0.52 -0.82 -5.60
CA ALA A 20 -0.15 -1.70 -6.56
C ALA A 20 -1.64 -1.85 -6.26
N ALA A 21 -2.02 -2.04 -4.98
CA ALA A 21 -3.42 -2.14 -4.58
C ALA A 21 -4.20 -0.86 -4.87
N VAL A 22 -3.60 0.32 -4.68
CA VAL A 22 -4.20 1.60 -5.07
C VAL A 22 -4.31 1.73 -6.58
N ARG A 23 -3.26 1.36 -7.32
CA ARG A 23 -3.26 1.43 -8.79
C ARG A 23 -4.42 0.62 -9.36
N ASP A 24 -4.61 -0.59 -8.83
CA ASP A 24 -5.56 -1.58 -9.32
C ASP A 24 -6.95 -1.50 -8.64
N ASP A 25 -7.18 -0.52 -7.77
CA ASP A 25 -8.44 -0.29 -7.03
C ASP A 25 -8.88 -1.47 -6.13
N GLN A 26 -7.94 -2.02 -5.36
CA GLN A 26 -8.17 -3.24 -4.57
C GLN A 26 -8.13 -2.96 -3.05
N PRO A 27 -9.24 -2.54 -2.42
CA PRO A 27 -9.27 -2.15 -1.01
C PRO A 27 -8.90 -3.28 -0.05
N SER A 28 -9.32 -4.52 -0.34
CA SER A 28 -8.95 -5.67 0.50
C SER A 28 -7.44 -5.92 0.48
N GLN A 29 -6.82 -5.90 -0.70
CA GLN A 29 -5.36 -6.05 -0.83
C GLN A 29 -4.61 -4.88 -0.17
N TYR A 30 -5.15 -3.67 -0.29
CA TYR A 30 -4.60 -2.50 0.38
C TYR A 30 -4.60 -2.66 1.91
N ARG A 31 -5.71 -3.14 2.50
CA ARG A 31 -5.81 -3.40 3.95
C ARG A 31 -4.82 -4.47 4.41
N GLU A 32 -4.64 -5.54 3.65
CA GLU A 32 -3.63 -6.57 3.95
C GLU A 32 -2.20 -6.03 3.88
N ALA A 33 -1.88 -5.24 2.85
CA ALA A 33 -0.59 -4.58 2.70
C ALA A 33 -0.35 -3.54 3.80
N LEU A 34 -1.39 -2.80 4.21
CA LEU A 34 -1.34 -1.81 5.28
C LEU A 34 -1.06 -2.45 6.64
N ALA A 35 -1.73 -3.57 6.95
CA ALA A 35 -1.45 -4.33 8.17
C ALA A 35 -0.01 -4.83 8.21
N ARG A 36 0.52 -5.32 7.07
CA ARG A 36 1.93 -5.73 6.96
C ARG A 36 2.89 -4.56 7.13
N ALA A 37 2.67 -3.44 6.44
CA ALA A 37 3.49 -2.25 6.54
C ALA A 37 3.55 -1.72 7.98
N ARG A 38 2.42 -1.67 8.68
CA ARG A 38 2.34 -1.30 10.10
C ARG A 38 3.10 -2.29 11.00
N SER A 39 2.95 -3.60 10.76
CA SER A 39 3.69 -4.63 11.51
C SER A 39 5.21 -4.56 11.29
N LEU A 40 5.66 -4.03 10.17
CA LEU A 40 7.07 -3.80 9.85
C LEU A 40 7.60 -2.47 10.40
N GLY A 41 6.74 -1.65 11.02
CA GLY A 41 7.12 -0.35 11.58
C GLY A 41 7.22 0.77 10.54
N CYS A 42 6.57 0.64 9.38
CA CYS A 42 6.49 1.73 8.41
C CYS A 42 5.81 2.95 9.03
N THR A 43 6.35 4.13 8.76
CA THR A 43 5.77 5.39 9.24
C THR A 43 4.50 5.73 8.47
N ALA A 44 3.66 6.58 9.06
CA ALA A 44 2.47 7.10 8.37
C ALA A 44 2.85 7.82 7.07
N GLU A 45 3.96 8.55 7.04
CA GLU A 45 4.46 9.24 5.85
C GLU A 45 4.82 8.25 4.73
N GLN A 46 5.49 7.13 5.04
CA GLN A 46 5.82 6.10 4.05
C GLN A 46 4.56 5.46 3.45
N ILE A 47 3.54 5.22 4.27
CA ILE A 47 2.26 4.68 3.84
C ILE A 47 1.52 5.68 2.93
N ILE A 48 1.50 6.96 3.31
CA ILE A 48 0.88 8.04 2.53
C ILE A 48 1.61 8.21 1.19
N ASP A 49 2.95 8.17 1.17
CA ASP A 49 3.73 8.30 -0.05
C ASP A 49 3.44 7.13 -1.01
N ALA A 50 3.40 5.90 -0.51
CA ALA A 50 3.02 4.71 -1.30
C ALA A 50 1.59 4.82 -1.86
N TYR A 51 0.65 5.33 -1.06
CA TYR A 51 -0.73 5.57 -1.49
C TYR A 51 -0.80 6.62 -2.61
N GLN A 52 -0.13 7.76 -2.45
CA GLN A 52 -0.05 8.81 -3.48
C GLN A 52 0.65 8.32 -4.75
N TRP A 53 1.71 7.51 -4.60
CA TRP A 53 2.41 6.89 -5.72
C TRP A 53 1.48 5.97 -6.51
N GLY A 54 0.74 5.09 -5.83
CA GLY A 54 -0.26 4.24 -6.46
C GLY A 54 -1.31 5.03 -7.25
N GLN A 55 -1.79 6.16 -6.70
CA GLN A 55 -2.71 7.06 -7.41
C GLN A 55 -2.08 7.65 -8.68
N ARG A 56 -0.82 8.09 -8.61
CA ARG A 56 -0.10 8.64 -9.79
C ARG A 56 0.12 7.60 -10.89
N LEU A 57 0.28 6.33 -10.52
CA LEU A 57 0.45 5.23 -11.48
C LEU A 57 -0.86 4.80 -12.14
N ARG A 58 -2.02 5.30 -11.69
CA ARG A 58 -3.29 4.99 -12.33
C ARG A 58 -3.37 5.65 -13.70
N TRP A 59 -3.67 4.82 -14.68
CA TRP A 59 -4.01 5.22 -16.04
C TRP A 59 -5.43 5.83 -16.15
N ARG A 60 -6.27 5.66 -15.13
CA ARG A 60 -7.62 6.23 -15.05
C ARG A 60 -7.61 7.49 -14.17
N SER A 61 -8.29 8.54 -14.62
CA SER A 61 -8.48 9.79 -13.86
C SER A 61 -9.58 9.72 -12.80
N GLU A 62 -10.15 8.55 -12.55
CA GLU A 62 -11.16 8.35 -11.52
C GLU A 62 -10.50 8.28 -10.13
N PRO A 63 -11.11 8.87 -9.10
CA PRO A 63 -10.64 8.71 -7.73
C PRO A 63 -10.64 7.22 -7.35
N VAL A 64 -9.73 6.84 -6.45
CA VAL A 64 -9.71 5.49 -5.88
C VAL A 64 -10.99 5.29 -5.06
N SER A 65 -11.57 4.10 -5.11
CA SER A 65 -12.82 3.82 -4.37
C SER A 65 -12.66 3.76 -2.85
N PHE A 66 -11.43 3.93 -2.35
CA PHE A 66 -11.08 3.81 -0.93
C PHE A 66 -10.05 4.85 -0.50
N ASP A 67 -10.02 5.19 0.78
CA ASP A 67 -9.09 6.18 1.35
C ASP A 67 -7.74 5.58 1.78
N GLN A 68 -6.83 6.40 2.31
CA GLN A 68 -5.50 5.97 2.78
C GLN A 68 -5.51 4.96 3.94
N GLU A 69 -6.65 4.72 4.60
CA GLU A 69 -6.85 3.65 5.57
C GLU A 69 -7.46 2.37 4.95
N GLY A 70 -7.86 2.41 3.67
CA GLY A 70 -8.48 1.29 2.98
C GLY A 70 -9.98 1.17 3.20
N ARG A 71 -10.67 2.21 3.67
CA ARG A 71 -12.13 2.21 3.84
C ARG A 71 -12.79 2.67 2.54
N THR A 72 -13.91 2.06 2.21
CA THR A 72 -14.76 2.43 1.07
C THR A 72 -15.97 3.22 1.55
N ASP A 73 -16.55 4.06 0.70
CA ASP A 73 -17.83 4.74 0.98
C ASP A 73 -18.92 3.68 1.21
N GLY A 74 -19.21 3.35 2.48
CA GLY A 74 -20.14 2.30 2.89
C GLY A 74 -19.62 1.32 3.97
N ASP A 75 -18.36 1.42 4.39
CA ASP A 75 -17.77 0.66 5.52
C ASP A 75 -18.10 1.28 6.90
#